data_AF-A0AAW1UXR7-F1
#
_entry.id   AF-A0AAW1UXR7-F1
#
_cell.length_a   1.000
_cell.length_b   1.000
_cell.length_c   1.000
_cell.angle_alpha   90.00
_cell.angle_beta   90.00
_cell.angle_gamma   90.00
#
_symmetry.space_group_name_H-M   'P 1'
#
loop_
_entity.id
_entity.type
_entity.pdbx_description
1 polymer ?
#
loop_
_entity_poly.entity_id
_entity_poly.type
_entity_poly.pdbx_seq_one_letter_code
_entity_poly.pdbx_strand_id
1 'polypeptide(L)'
;MQKTKSEMESFRKAQEIWKKKQREQVELENKKIQEYMFSKQSDIQASVLEKQQKEKAREEMVDKIARRIYEEKTRQKEREDIQQELLEQERLEAAELREHSDLEKRFRQRLEMTRGLDQQVQEHIQLRQEMAQQEAYYKNMIENNIKEGEKLEIMTAEKQRIKKVQLRKDLQELMAERRRKHAENMQIMQRLHEQEMEELAERNRKVEEERIRMLREHAEHLIGYMPKGLLREDDLPLLGKTVFDKYKSKKNTT
;
A
#
# COMPACT_ATOMS: atom_id res chain seq x y z
N MET A 1 -158.09 -78.13 -55.17
CA MET A 1 -156.61 -78.11 -55.27
C MET A 1 -156.01 -76.84 -55.89
N GLN A 2 -156.78 -75.80 -56.26
CA GLN A 2 -156.21 -74.55 -56.81
C GLN A 2 -155.82 -73.50 -55.76
N LYS A 3 -156.50 -73.43 -54.59
CA LYS A 3 -156.15 -72.49 -53.50
C LYS A 3 -154.76 -72.75 -52.89
N THR A 4 -154.41 -74.01 -52.63
CA THR A 4 -153.13 -74.39 -52.01
C THR A 4 -151.92 -74.11 -52.92
N LYS A 5 -152.09 -74.16 -54.25
CA LYS A 5 -151.03 -73.77 -55.21
C LYS A 5 -150.81 -72.26 -55.25
N SER A 6 -151.88 -71.46 -55.18
CA SER A 6 -151.79 -70.00 -55.11
C SER A 6 -151.16 -69.51 -53.80
N GLU A 7 -151.49 -70.13 -52.67
CA GLU A 7 -150.88 -69.84 -51.37
C GLU A 7 -149.39 -70.21 -51.37
N MET A 8 -149.00 -71.34 -51.96
CA MET A 8 -147.61 -71.76 -52.05
C MET A 8 -146.77 -70.87 -52.98
N GLU A 9 -147.36 -70.34 -54.07
CA GLU A 9 -146.71 -69.33 -54.91
C GLU A 9 -146.59 -67.98 -54.20
N SER A 10 -147.60 -67.57 -53.42
CA SER A 10 -147.54 -66.36 -52.62
C SER A 10 -146.46 -66.44 -51.52
N PHE A 11 -146.31 -67.60 -50.90
CA PHE A 11 -145.27 -67.87 -49.89
C PHE A 11 -143.87 -67.89 -50.52
N ARG A 12 -143.71 -68.51 -51.70
CA ARG A 12 -142.44 -68.46 -52.45
C ARG A 12 -142.06 -67.03 -52.83
N LYS A 13 -143.01 -66.23 -53.34
CA LYS A 13 -142.79 -64.82 -53.66
C LYS A 13 -142.43 -64.02 -52.40
N ALA A 14 -143.14 -64.22 -51.29
CA ALA A 14 -142.84 -63.58 -50.02
C ALA A 14 -141.45 -63.97 -49.47
N GLN A 15 -141.06 -65.24 -49.61
CA GLN A 15 -139.75 -65.75 -49.19
C GLN A 15 -138.62 -65.18 -50.07
N GLU A 16 -138.82 -65.02 -51.38
CA GLU A 16 -137.86 -64.35 -52.26
C GLU A 16 -137.74 -62.85 -51.93
N ILE A 17 -138.85 -62.18 -51.67
CA ILE A 17 -138.86 -60.77 -51.23
C ILE A 17 -138.11 -60.63 -49.89
N TRP A 18 -138.33 -61.55 -48.95
CA TRP A 18 -137.63 -61.54 -47.67
C TRP A 18 -136.13 -61.82 -47.81
N LYS A 19 -135.74 -62.79 -48.64
CA LYS A 19 -134.32 -63.06 -48.96
C LYS A 19 -133.63 -61.87 -49.63
N LYS A 20 -134.32 -61.17 -50.55
CA LYS A 20 -133.79 -59.95 -51.17
C LYS A 20 -133.62 -58.83 -50.14
N LYS A 21 -134.63 -58.58 -49.31
CA LYS A 21 -134.57 -57.58 -48.24
C LYS A 21 -133.47 -57.87 -47.22
N GLN A 22 -133.26 -59.14 -46.87
CA GLN A 22 -132.19 -59.57 -45.96
C GLN A 22 -130.80 -59.38 -46.59
N ARG A 23 -130.63 -59.70 -47.87
CA ARG A 23 -129.38 -59.41 -48.60
C ARG A 23 -129.09 -57.92 -48.67
N GLU A 24 -130.10 -57.11 -48.98
CA GLU A 24 -129.97 -55.65 -48.98
C GLU A 24 -129.58 -55.11 -47.60
N GLN A 25 -130.16 -55.64 -46.50
CA GLN A 25 -129.75 -55.26 -45.15
C GLN A 25 -128.30 -55.63 -44.83
N VAL A 26 -127.87 -56.85 -45.17
CA VAL A 26 -126.48 -57.28 -44.96
C VAL A 26 -125.51 -56.47 -45.81
N GLU A 27 -125.87 -56.12 -47.05
CA GLU A 27 -125.06 -55.23 -47.90
C GLU A 27 -124.97 -53.81 -47.33
N LEU A 28 -126.05 -53.28 -46.77
CA LEU A 28 -126.05 -51.97 -46.11
C LEU A 28 -125.23 -51.98 -44.82
N GLU A 29 -125.30 -53.06 -44.02
CA GLU A 29 -124.47 -53.23 -42.84
C GLU A 29 -122.99 -53.40 -43.19
N ASN A 30 -122.67 -54.19 -44.21
CA ASN A 30 -121.30 -54.33 -44.70
C ASN A 30 -120.74 -53.00 -45.22
N LYS A 31 -121.54 -52.20 -45.93
CA LYS A 31 -121.15 -50.84 -46.36
C LYS A 31 -120.86 -49.95 -45.16
N LYS A 32 -121.72 -49.94 -44.13
CA LYS A 32 -121.49 -49.19 -42.89
C LYS A 32 -120.21 -49.64 -42.16
N ILE A 33 -119.95 -50.95 -42.11
CA ILE A 33 -118.72 -51.50 -41.51
C ILE A 33 -117.50 -51.04 -42.30
N GLN A 34 -117.55 -51.08 -43.63
CA GLN A 34 -116.46 -50.60 -44.49
C GLN A 34 -116.19 -49.10 -44.31
N GLU A 35 -117.23 -48.28 -44.27
CA GLU A 35 -117.13 -46.83 -44.00
C GLU A 35 -116.52 -46.56 -42.62
N TYR A 36 -116.95 -47.31 -41.60
CA TYR A 36 -116.38 -47.21 -40.25
C TYR A 36 -114.91 -47.62 -40.21
N MET A 37 -114.55 -48.73 -40.85
CA MET A 37 -113.16 -49.18 -40.95
C MET A 37 -112.28 -48.18 -41.69
N PHE A 38 -112.79 -47.57 -42.77
CA PHE A 38 -112.07 -46.54 -43.52
C PHE A 38 -111.87 -45.27 -42.67
N SER A 39 -112.91 -44.82 -41.97
CA SER A 39 -112.82 -43.69 -41.04
C SER A 39 -111.81 -43.97 -39.91
N LYS A 40 -111.84 -45.17 -39.30
CA LYS A 40 -110.89 -45.55 -38.26
C LYS A 40 -109.46 -45.70 -38.76
N GLN A 41 -109.26 -46.24 -39.95
CA GLN A 41 -107.95 -46.31 -40.60
C GLN A 41 -107.40 -44.89 -40.82
N SER A 42 -108.24 -43.96 -41.28
CA SER A 42 -107.87 -42.56 -41.50
C SER A 42 -107.50 -41.86 -40.20
N ASP A 43 -108.27 -42.05 -39.12
CA ASP A 43 -107.96 -41.49 -37.78
C ASP A 43 -106.62 -42.01 -37.25
N ILE A 44 -106.35 -43.32 -37.39
CA ILE A 44 -105.09 -43.93 -36.95
C ILE A 44 -103.92 -43.38 -37.77
N GLN A 45 -104.06 -43.27 -39.09
CA GLN A 45 -103.04 -42.69 -39.96
C GLN A 45 -102.77 -41.22 -39.62
N ALA A 46 -103.80 -40.44 -39.35
CA ALA A 46 -103.67 -39.05 -38.91
C ALA A 46 -102.90 -38.96 -37.58
N SER A 47 -103.21 -39.81 -36.59
CA SER A 47 -102.51 -39.85 -35.31
C SER A 47 -101.04 -40.28 -35.45
N VAL A 48 -100.74 -41.25 -36.30
CA VAL A 48 -99.35 -41.67 -36.59
C VAL A 48 -98.58 -40.54 -37.27
N LEU A 49 -99.19 -39.85 -38.24
CA LEU A 49 -98.57 -38.72 -38.93
C LEU A 49 -98.26 -37.57 -37.95
N GLU A 50 -99.20 -37.25 -37.06
CA GLU A 50 -99.00 -36.22 -36.05
C GLU A 50 -97.86 -36.57 -35.08
N LYS A 51 -97.76 -37.83 -34.65
CA LYS A 51 -96.64 -38.32 -33.83
C LYS A 51 -95.31 -38.20 -34.56
N GLN A 52 -95.25 -38.60 -35.84
CA GLN A 52 -94.04 -38.47 -36.65
C GLN A 52 -93.63 -37.00 -36.85
N GLN A 53 -94.58 -36.09 -37.03
CA GLN A 53 -94.29 -34.66 -37.13
C GLN A 53 -93.73 -34.10 -35.80
N LYS A 54 -94.32 -34.49 -34.67
CA LYS A 54 -93.82 -34.13 -33.33
C LYS A 54 -92.42 -34.68 -33.06
N GLU A 55 -92.16 -35.92 -33.48
CA GLU A 55 -90.86 -36.57 -33.33
C GLU A 55 -89.79 -35.88 -34.17
N LYS A 56 -90.08 -35.59 -35.45
CA LYS A 56 -89.16 -34.81 -36.31
C LYS A 56 -88.85 -33.42 -35.74
N ALA A 57 -89.87 -32.71 -35.28
CA ALA A 57 -89.68 -31.39 -34.65
C ALA A 57 -88.80 -31.50 -33.38
N ARG A 58 -88.94 -32.61 -32.62
CA ARG A 58 -88.11 -32.89 -31.45
C ARG A 58 -86.67 -33.19 -31.84
N GLU A 59 -86.44 -34.01 -32.86
CA GLU A 59 -85.11 -34.31 -33.40
C GLU A 59 -84.39 -33.04 -33.88
N GLU A 60 -85.08 -32.20 -34.66
CA GLU A 60 -84.52 -30.93 -35.11
C GLU A 60 -84.14 -30.00 -33.95
N MET A 61 -84.95 -30.00 -32.88
CA MET A 61 -84.66 -29.23 -31.67
C MET A 61 -83.45 -29.80 -30.91
N VAL A 62 -83.36 -31.12 -30.78
CA VAL A 62 -82.22 -31.79 -30.14
C VAL A 62 -80.94 -31.52 -30.92
N ASP A 63 -80.97 -31.59 -32.26
CA ASP A 63 -79.84 -31.28 -33.12
C ASP A 63 -79.37 -29.84 -32.96
N LYS A 64 -80.29 -28.87 -32.90
CA LYS A 64 -79.96 -27.46 -32.64
C LYS A 64 -79.30 -27.28 -31.27
N ILE A 65 -79.81 -27.96 -30.24
CA ILE A 65 -79.23 -27.92 -28.90
C ILE A 65 -77.84 -28.55 -28.89
N ALA A 66 -77.66 -29.71 -29.53
CA ALA A 66 -76.38 -30.41 -29.61
C ALA A 66 -75.32 -29.56 -30.32
N ARG A 67 -75.66 -28.92 -31.44
CA ARG A 67 -74.77 -27.98 -32.14
C ARG A 67 -74.36 -26.81 -31.26
N ARG A 68 -75.32 -26.19 -30.56
CA ARG A 68 -75.04 -25.07 -29.65
C ARG A 68 -74.13 -25.48 -28.48
N ILE A 69 -74.37 -26.64 -27.87
CA ILE A 69 -73.50 -27.18 -26.80
C ILE A 69 -72.09 -27.43 -27.33
N TYR A 70 -71.97 -27.98 -28.54
CA TYR A 70 -70.66 -28.23 -29.16
C TYR A 70 -69.90 -26.92 -29.40
N GLU A 71 -70.55 -25.93 -30.02
CA GLU A 71 -69.96 -24.60 -30.26
C GLU A 71 -69.54 -23.89 -28.97
N GLU A 72 -70.33 -24.01 -27.91
CA GLU A 72 -70.00 -23.40 -26.63
C GLU A 72 -68.83 -24.11 -25.94
N LYS A 73 -68.76 -25.44 -26.03
CA LYS A 73 -67.59 -26.21 -25.56
C LYS A 73 -66.33 -25.90 -26.35
N THR A 74 -66.40 -25.76 -27.66
CA THR A 74 -65.21 -25.41 -28.47
C THR A 74 -64.72 -24.01 -28.10
N ARG A 75 -65.62 -23.03 -27.95
CA ARG A 75 -65.25 -21.68 -27.49
C ARG A 75 -64.66 -21.67 -26.08
N GLN A 76 -65.19 -22.48 -25.17
CA GLN A 76 -64.63 -22.63 -23.82
C GLN A 76 -63.22 -23.19 -23.88
N LYS A 77 -62.99 -24.24 -24.68
CA LYS A 77 -61.68 -24.83 -24.86
C LYS A 77 -60.68 -23.84 -25.48
N GLU A 78 -61.06 -23.15 -26.55
CA GLU A 78 -60.22 -22.10 -27.16
C GLU A 78 -59.86 -21.01 -26.14
N ARG A 79 -60.80 -20.60 -25.30
CA ARG A 79 -60.54 -19.64 -24.23
C ARG A 79 -59.58 -20.19 -23.18
N GLU A 80 -59.73 -21.44 -22.78
CA GLU A 80 -58.83 -22.12 -21.83
C GLU A 80 -57.42 -22.24 -22.41
N ASP A 81 -57.29 -22.60 -23.69
CA ASP A 81 -56.01 -22.70 -24.39
C ASP A 81 -55.32 -21.32 -24.43
N ILE A 82 -56.03 -20.25 -24.78
CA ILE A 82 -55.51 -18.87 -24.76
C ILE A 82 -55.08 -18.45 -23.33
N GLN A 83 -55.85 -18.83 -22.31
CA GLN A 83 -55.49 -18.52 -20.92
C GLN A 83 -54.23 -19.26 -20.46
N GLN A 84 -54.03 -20.50 -20.91
CA GLN A 84 -52.82 -21.26 -20.63
C GLN A 84 -51.60 -20.64 -21.32
N GLU A 85 -51.74 -20.28 -22.60
CA GLU A 85 -50.69 -19.58 -23.35
C GLU A 85 -50.30 -18.26 -22.67
N LEU A 86 -51.29 -17.45 -22.27
CA LEU A 86 -51.03 -16.18 -21.58
C LEU A 86 -50.28 -16.40 -20.25
N LEU A 87 -50.69 -17.39 -19.45
CA LEU A 87 -50.02 -17.72 -18.20
C LEU A 87 -48.56 -18.17 -18.42
N GLU A 88 -48.31 -18.92 -19.50
CA GLU A 88 -46.95 -19.33 -19.85
C GLU A 88 -46.10 -18.13 -20.26
N GLN A 89 -46.64 -17.21 -21.07
CA GLN A 89 -45.95 -15.97 -21.44
C GLN A 89 -45.64 -15.10 -20.22
N GLU A 90 -46.59 -14.89 -19.32
CA GLU A 90 -46.36 -14.13 -18.07
C GLU A 90 -45.25 -14.75 -17.21
N ARG A 91 -45.16 -16.09 -17.19
CA ARG A 91 -44.09 -16.80 -16.47
C ARG A 91 -42.73 -16.60 -17.13
N LEU A 92 -42.66 -16.63 -18.46
CA LEU A 92 -41.44 -16.37 -19.22
C LEU A 92 -40.96 -14.93 -19.02
N GLU A 93 -41.85 -13.94 -19.16
CA GLU A 93 -41.54 -12.54 -18.91
C GLU A 93 -41.05 -12.31 -17.47
N ALA A 94 -41.70 -12.93 -16.49
CA ALA A 94 -41.26 -12.85 -15.10
C ALA A 94 -39.89 -13.50 -14.87
N ALA A 95 -39.54 -14.54 -15.63
CA ALA A 95 -38.22 -15.16 -15.59
C ALA A 95 -37.16 -14.25 -16.23
N GLU A 96 -37.43 -13.69 -17.41
CA GLU A 96 -36.55 -12.74 -18.10
C GLU A 96 -36.28 -11.51 -17.23
N LEU A 97 -37.29 -10.95 -16.59
CA LEU A 97 -37.13 -9.80 -15.70
C LEU A 97 -36.23 -10.12 -14.49
N ARG A 98 -36.34 -11.34 -13.93
CA ARG A 98 -35.45 -11.80 -12.85
C ARG A 98 -34.02 -11.96 -13.36
N GLU A 99 -33.83 -12.57 -14.52
CA GLU A 99 -32.51 -12.71 -15.14
C GLU A 99 -31.87 -11.36 -15.42
N HIS A 100 -32.61 -10.41 -15.98
CA HIS A 100 -32.17 -9.04 -16.18
C HIS A 100 -31.76 -8.36 -14.86
N SER A 101 -32.59 -8.46 -13.81
CA SER A 101 -32.27 -7.90 -12.50
C SER A 101 -31.00 -8.51 -11.90
N ASP A 102 -30.81 -9.83 -12.03
CA ASP A 102 -29.65 -10.52 -11.51
C ASP A 102 -28.38 -10.19 -12.31
N LEU A 103 -28.49 -10.05 -13.63
CA LEU A 103 -27.41 -9.54 -14.47
C LEU A 103 -27.02 -8.11 -14.07
N GLU A 104 -27.99 -7.20 -13.90
CA GLU A 104 -27.74 -5.83 -13.45
C GLU A 104 -27.03 -5.79 -12.10
N LYS A 105 -27.48 -6.59 -11.12
CA LYS A 105 -26.80 -6.71 -9.82
C LYS A 105 -25.36 -7.17 -9.97
N ARG A 106 -25.10 -8.21 -10.78
CA ARG A 106 -23.75 -8.71 -11.07
C ARG A 106 -22.88 -7.66 -11.76
N PHE A 107 -23.44 -6.89 -12.68
CA PHE A 107 -22.73 -5.78 -13.33
C PHE A 107 -22.39 -4.67 -12.33
N ARG A 108 -23.35 -4.30 -11.47
CA ARG A 108 -23.14 -3.29 -10.42
C ARG A 108 -22.04 -3.71 -9.43
N GLN A 109 -22.10 -4.95 -8.94
CA GLN A 109 -21.07 -5.50 -8.06
C GLN A 109 -19.68 -5.51 -8.72
N ARG A 110 -19.59 -5.93 -9.99
CA ARG A 110 -18.32 -5.88 -10.73
C ARG A 110 -17.80 -4.46 -10.87
N LEU A 111 -18.67 -3.51 -11.21
CA LEU A 111 -18.30 -2.10 -11.36
C LEU A 111 -17.80 -1.50 -10.04
N GLU A 112 -18.48 -1.80 -8.92
CA GLU A 112 -18.05 -1.37 -7.58
C GLU A 112 -16.69 -1.96 -7.21
N MET A 113 -16.47 -3.25 -7.47
CA MET A 113 -15.16 -3.88 -7.23
C MET A 113 -14.05 -3.27 -8.07
N THR A 114 -14.27 -3.06 -9.37
CA THR A 114 -13.28 -2.42 -10.25
C THR A 114 -12.96 -1.00 -9.78
N ARG A 115 -13.98 -0.20 -9.44
CA ARG A 115 -13.78 1.15 -8.91
C ARG A 115 -12.99 1.15 -7.60
N GLY A 116 -13.28 0.21 -6.69
CA GLY A 116 -12.55 0.06 -5.44
C GLY A 116 -11.07 -0.31 -5.66
N LEU A 117 -10.80 -1.23 -6.59
CA LEU A 117 -9.43 -1.58 -6.96
C LEU A 117 -8.69 -0.41 -7.60
N ASP A 118 -9.33 0.33 -8.51
CA ASP A 118 -8.74 1.51 -9.14
C ASP A 118 -8.37 2.56 -8.09
N GLN A 119 -9.24 2.81 -7.12
CA GLN A 119 -8.97 3.72 -6.00
C GLN A 119 -7.76 3.26 -5.17
N GLN A 120 -7.72 1.99 -4.77
CA GLN A 120 -6.58 1.44 -4.02
C GLN A 120 -5.26 1.54 -4.78
N VAL A 121 -5.28 1.29 -6.09
CA VAL A 121 -4.09 1.43 -6.94
C VAL A 121 -3.64 2.88 -7.00
N GLN A 122 -4.57 3.84 -7.17
CA GLN A 122 -4.24 5.26 -7.18
C GLN A 122 -3.66 5.72 -5.83
N GLU A 123 -4.26 5.33 -4.71
CA GLU A 123 -3.74 5.62 -3.37
C GLU A 123 -2.33 5.05 -3.17
N HIS A 124 -2.09 3.81 -3.59
CA HIS A 124 -0.77 3.20 -3.48
C HIS A 124 0.28 3.91 -4.36
N ILE A 125 -0.10 4.36 -5.56
CA ILE A 125 0.77 5.16 -6.43
C ILE A 125 1.11 6.49 -5.76
N GLN A 126 0.12 7.19 -5.20
CA GLN A 126 0.32 8.46 -4.51
C GLN A 126 1.25 8.30 -3.30
N LEU A 127 0.98 7.32 -2.44
CA LEU A 127 1.84 7.02 -1.29
C LEU A 127 3.28 6.71 -1.72
N ARG A 128 3.46 5.93 -2.78
CA ARG A 128 4.81 5.63 -3.31
C ARG A 128 5.50 6.89 -3.82
N GLN A 129 4.78 7.80 -4.48
CA GLN A 129 5.33 9.07 -4.94
C GLN A 129 5.72 9.97 -3.76
N GLU A 130 4.87 10.07 -2.73
CA GLU A 130 5.17 10.83 -1.52
C GLU A 130 6.39 10.28 -0.78
N MET A 131 6.47 8.96 -0.62
CA MET A 131 7.63 8.30 -0.02
C MET A 131 8.90 8.56 -0.82
N ALA A 132 8.86 8.46 -2.14
CA ALA A 132 10.01 8.76 -2.99
C ALA A 132 10.45 10.23 -2.89
N GLN A 133 9.51 11.17 -2.78
CA GLN A 133 9.80 12.59 -2.56
C GLN A 133 10.44 12.82 -1.20
N GLN A 134 9.93 12.18 -0.14
CA GLN A 134 10.50 12.26 1.21
C GLN A 134 11.91 11.67 1.24
N GLU A 135 12.13 10.49 0.66
CA GLU A 135 13.45 9.87 0.54
C GLU A 135 14.43 10.76 -0.21
N ALA A 136 14.02 11.37 -1.32
CA ALA A 136 14.85 12.31 -2.07
C ALA A 136 15.20 13.55 -1.22
N TYR A 137 14.23 14.09 -0.48
CA TYR A 137 14.45 15.20 0.44
C TYR A 137 15.46 14.85 1.54
N TYR A 138 15.27 13.71 2.22
CA TYR A 138 16.19 13.25 3.27
C TYR A 138 17.59 12.98 2.72
N LYS A 139 17.69 12.35 1.54
CA LYS A 139 18.97 12.11 0.88
C LYS A 139 19.71 13.42 0.62
N ASN A 140 19.03 14.41 0.04
CA ASN A 140 19.61 15.74 -0.20
C ASN A 140 20.05 16.42 1.10
N MET A 141 19.24 16.32 2.16
CA MET A 141 19.56 16.89 3.47
C MET A 141 20.81 16.24 4.09
N ILE A 142 20.92 14.91 4.03
CA ILE A 142 22.09 14.16 4.50
C ILE A 142 23.33 14.53 3.67
N GLU A 143 23.22 14.58 2.34
CA GLU A 143 24.33 14.99 1.46
C GLU A 143 24.82 16.41 1.79
N ASN A 144 23.91 17.34 2.07
CA ASN A 144 24.28 18.70 2.46
C ASN A 144 24.98 18.72 3.83
N ASN A 145 24.45 18.00 4.82
CA ASN A 145 25.08 17.90 6.14
C ASN A 145 26.49 17.29 6.07
N ILE A 146 26.69 16.28 5.22
CA ILE A 146 28.02 15.68 4.99
C ILE A 146 28.96 16.73 4.41
N LYS A 147 28.55 17.46 3.36
CA LYS A 147 29.37 18.53 2.74
C LYS A 147 29.71 19.65 3.73
N GLU A 148 28.76 20.04 4.57
CA GLU A 148 29.00 21.04 5.63
C GLU A 148 29.98 20.52 6.69
N GLY A 149 29.82 19.26 7.11
CA GLY A 149 30.76 18.58 8.01
C GLY A 149 32.17 18.53 7.44
N GLU A 150 32.34 18.09 6.19
CA GLU A 150 33.64 18.07 5.50
C GLU A 150 34.29 19.45 5.44
N LYS A 151 33.52 20.50 5.13
CA LYS A 151 34.01 21.89 5.13
C LYS A 151 34.49 22.32 6.51
N LEU A 152 33.76 21.98 7.57
CA LEU A 152 34.14 22.27 8.95
C LEU A 152 35.40 21.51 9.37
N GLU A 153 35.54 20.25 8.97
CA GLU A 153 36.73 19.44 9.24
C GLU A 153 37.97 20.03 8.57
N ILE A 154 37.87 20.42 7.28
CA ILE A 154 38.96 21.07 6.55
C ILE A 154 39.37 22.37 7.25
N MET A 155 38.40 23.23 7.62
CA MET A 155 38.68 24.48 8.33
C MET A 155 39.33 24.24 9.70
N THR A 156 38.89 23.21 10.42
CA THR A 156 39.42 22.86 11.74
C THR A 156 40.85 22.32 11.62
N ALA A 157 41.12 21.46 10.65
CA ALA A 157 42.45 20.93 10.37
C ALA A 157 43.43 22.05 10.01
N GLU A 158 43.03 22.99 9.15
CA GLU A 158 43.86 24.13 8.77
C GLU A 158 44.12 25.06 9.96
N LYS A 159 43.10 25.34 10.78
CA LYS A 159 43.26 26.13 12.02
C LYS A 159 44.25 25.46 12.98
N GLN A 160 44.19 24.14 13.14
CA GLN A 160 45.15 23.40 13.97
C GLN A 160 46.57 23.45 13.39
N ARG A 161 46.70 23.35 12.06
CA ARG A 161 47.99 23.46 11.36
C ARG A 161 48.62 24.84 11.62
N ILE A 162 47.85 25.92 11.43
CA ILE A 162 48.31 27.29 11.69
C ILE A 162 48.76 27.44 13.15
N LYS A 163 47.96 26.96 14.12
CA LYS A 163 48.34 26.99 15.54
C LYS A 163 49.65 26.27 15.83
N LYS A 164 49.86 25.08 15.23
CA LYS A 164 51.13 24.33 15.40
C LYS A 164 52.31 25.06 14.78
N VAL A 165 52.13 25.69 13.63
CA VAL A 165 53.18 26.51 12.98
C VAL A 165 53.53 27.71 13.85
N GLN A 166 52.53 28.43 14.38
CA GLN A 166 52.76 29.57 15.26
C GLN A 166 53.48 29.16 16.54
N LEU A 167 53.00 28.12 17.22
CA LEU A 167 53.66 27.58 18.41
C LEU A 167 55.12 27.20 18.15
N ARG A 168 55.42 26.59 16.99
CA ARG A 168 56.81 26.28 16.60
C ARG A 168 57.66 27.53 16.43
N LYS A 169 57.13 28.60 15.83
CA LYS A 169 57.83 29.89 15.70
C LYS A 169 58.08 30.51 17.06
N ASP A 170 57.06 30.58 17.91
CA ASP A 170 57.17 31.15 19.26
C ASP A 170 58.22 30.40 20.10
N LEU A 171 58.26 29.06 20.01
CA LEU A 171 59.29 28.25 20.67
C LEU A 171 60.69 28.47 20.10
N GLN A 172 60.82 28.64 18.77
CA GLN A 172 62.11 28.97 18.16
C GLN A 172 62.62 30.34 18.62
N GLU A 173 61.74 31.34 18.69
CA GLU A 173 62.06 32.67 19.21
C GLU A 173 62.49 32.62 20.67
N LEU A 174 61.73 31.90 21.52
CA LEU A 174 62.09 31.71 22.93
C LEU A 174 63.45 31.02 23.10
N MET A 175 63.73 29.99 22.29
CA MET A 175 65.02 29.30 22.31
C MET A 175 66.15 30.18 21.80
N ALA A 176 65.91 31.01 20.79
CA ALA A 176 66.89 31.98 20.30
C ALA A 176 67.18 33.06 21.36
N GLU A 177 66.16 33.57 22.03
CA GLU A 177 66.30 34.53 23.13
C GLU A 177 67.07 33.91 24.31
N ARG A 178 66.76 32.66 24.67
CA ARG A 178 67.51 31.92 25.71
C ARG A 178 68.98 31.75 25.35
N ARG A 179 69.29 31.39 24.09
CA ARG A 179 70.69 31.29 23.61
C ARG A 179 71.38 32.65 23.65
N ARG A 180 70.71 33.71 23.24
CA ARG A 180 71.23 35.09 23.30
C ARG A 180 71.53 35.51 24.73
N LYS A 181 70.59 35.35 25.67
CA LYS A 181 70.79 35.63 27.10
C LYS A 181 71.93 34.80 27.69
N HIS A 182 72.05 33.53 27.30
CA HIS A 182 73.16 32.70 27.75
C HIS A 182 74.51 33.20 27.21
N ALA A 183 74.58 33.58 25.93
CA ALA A 183 75.79 34.16 25.35
C ALA A 183 76.16 35.50 25.99
N GLU A 184 75.18 36.38 26.24
CA GLU A 184 75.38 37.65 26.97
C GLU A 184 75.91 37.39 28.39
N ASN A 185 75.32 36.44 29.13
CA ASN A 185 75.81 36.06 30.46
C ASN A 185 77.22 35.49 30.42
N MET A 186 77.55 34.63 29.45
CA MET A 186 78.90 34.08 29.29
C MET A 186 79.92 35.19 29.00
N GLN A 187 79.57 36.18 28.17
CA GLN A 187 80.42 37.34 27.93
C GLN A 187 80.62 38.19 29.19
N ILE A 188 79.59 38.39 30.00
CA ILE A 188 79.70 39.09 31.29
C ILE A 188 80.63 38.32 32.24
N MET A 189 80.46 37.00 32.35
CA MET A 189 81.32 36.16 33.18
C MET A 189 82.78 36.17 32.72
N GLN A 190 83.03 36.17 31.41
CA GLN A 190 84.39 36.32 30.86
C GLN A 190 85.00 37.66 31.24
N ARG A 191 84.27 38.78 31.09
CA ARG A 191 84.76 40.10 31.49
C ARG A 191 85.03 40.21 32.99
N LEU A 192 84.15 39.65 33.83
CA LEU A 192 84.37 39.61 35.27
C LEU A 192 85.61 38.79 35.62
N HIS A 193 85.81 37.66 34.95
CA HIS A 193 87.01 36.84 35.14
C HIS A 193 88.29 37.55 34.70
N GLU A 194 88.26 38.27 33.57
CA GLU A 194 89.37 39.11 33.12
C GLU A 194 89.67 40.21 34.14
N GLN A 195 88.65 40.90 34.66
CA GLN A 195 88.80 41.90 35.72
C GLN A 195 89.39 41.31 37.01
N GLU A 196 88.90 40.14 37.45
CA GLU A 196 89.46 39.43 38.60
C GLU A 196 90.94 39.10 38.38
N MET A 197 91.32 38.64 37.18
CA MET A 197 92.71 38.34 36.84
C MET A 197 93.59 39.59 36.80
N GLU A 198 93.08 40.72 36.31
CA GLU A 198 93.76 42.01 36.34
C GLU A 198 93.94 42.51 37.78
N GLU A 199 92.90 42.44 38.63
CA GLU A 199 93.00 42.79 40.05
C GLU A 199 94.00 41.90 40.80
N LEU A 200 94.03 40.60 40.49
CA LEU A 200 94.95 39.64 41.09
C LEU A 200 96.39 39.90 40.63
N ALA A 201 96.59 40.27 39.36
CA ALA A 201 97.87 40.71 38.83
C ALA A 201 98.36 42.01 39.48
N GLU A 202 97.50 43.02 39.64
CA GLU A 202 97.81 44.27 40.34
C GLU A 202 98.10 44.05 41.83
N ARG A 203 97.35 43.16 42.49
CA ARG A 203 97.63 42.76 43.88
C ARG A 203 99.00 42.08 43.98
N ASN A 204 99.29 41.14 43.09
CA ASN A 204 100.59 40.46 43.06
C ASN A 204 101.73 41.44 42.81
N ARG A 205 101.53 42.42 41.92
CA ARG A 205 102.49 43.49 41.67
C ARG A 205 102.76 44.32 42.93
N LYS A 206 101.72 44.77 43.64
CA LYS A 206 101.87 45.50 44.92
C LYS A 206 102.56 44.66 45.99
N VAL A 207 102.24 43.36 46.09
CA VAL A 207 102.92 42.44 47.01
C VAL A 207 104.40 42.29 46.65
N GLU A 208 104.74 42.19 45.37
CA GLU A 208 106.14 42.11 44.91
C GLU A 208 106.90 43.43 45.13
N GLU A 209 106.25 44.58 44.91
CA GLU A 209 106.81 45.90 45.23
C GLU A 209 107.09 46.06 46.73
N GLU A 210 106.14 45.69 47.60
CA GLU A 210 106.34 45.68 49.06
C GLU A 210 107.40 44.66 49.49
N ARG A 211 107.44 43.48 48.86
CA ARG A 211 108.49 42.48 49.08
C ARG A 211 109.86 43.06 48.76
N ILE A 212 110.03 43.75 47.63
CA ILE A 212 111.29 44.40 47.24
C ILE A 212 111.63 45.55 48.21
N ARG A 213 110.65 46.34 48.67
CA ARG A 213 110.87 47.40 49.67
C ARG A 213 111.38 46.82 50.99
N MET A 214 110.71 45.81 51.53
CA MET A 214 111.13 45.12 52.76
C MET A 214 112.52 44.50 52.62
N LEU A 215 112.81 43.91 51.45
CA LEU A 215 114.13 43.39 51.14
C LEU A 215 115.19 44.51 51.15
N ARG A 216 114.94 45.68 50.53
CA ARG A 216 115.90 46.80 50.56
C ARG A 216 116.15 47.36 51.96
N GLU A 217 115.09 47.58 52.75
CA GLU A 217 115.20 48.21 54.08
C GLU A 217 115.81 47.28 55.13
N HIS A 218 115.42 46.01 55.12
CA HIS A 218 115.75 45.09 56.20
C HIS A 218 116.81 44.06 55.85
N ALA A 219 117.12 43.80 54.56
CA ALA A 219 118.10 42.76 54.23
C ALA A 219 119.52 43.09 54.72
N GLU A 220 119.92 44.37 54.78
CA GLU A 220 121.21 44.76 55.35
C GLU A 220 121.31 44.41 56.84
N HIS A 221 120.21 44.56 57.59
CA HIS A 221 120.15 44.33 59.04
C HIS A 221 119.88 42.86 59.41
N LEU A 222 119.22 42.10 58.52
CA LEU A 222 118.86 40.69 58.73
C LEU A 222 119.87 39.70 58.15
N ILE A 223 120.96 40.21 57.58
CA ILE A 223 122.03 39.41 57.01
C ILE A 223 122.78 38.62 58.07
N GLY A 224 122.52 37.32 58.09
CA GLY A 224 122.99 36.40 59.13
C GLY A 224 121.90 35.45 59.60
N TYR A 225 120.66 35.95 59.70
CA TYR A 225 119.50 35.25 60.30
C TYR A 225 118.44 34.78 59.29
N MET A 226 118.57 35.12 58.00
CA MET A 226 117.62 34.67 56.97
C MET A 226 117.76 33.18 56.61
N PRO A 227 116.64 32.42 56.48
CA PRO A 227 116.65 31.04 56.00
C PRO A 227 117.14 30.92 54.56
N LYS A 228 117.79 29.80 54.22
CA LYS A 228 118.17 29.48 52.84
C LYS A 228 116.89 29.28 52.00
N GLY A 229 116.81 29.93 50.82
CA GLY A 229 115.69 29.77 49.86
C GLY A 229 114.63 30.89 49.86
N LEU A 230 114.75 31.90 50.73
CA LEU A 230 113.80 33.02 50.79
C LEU A 230 114.03 34.08 49.68
N LEU A 231 115.27 34.20 49.20
CA LEU A 231 115.67 35.14 48.14
C LEU A 231 115.63 34.44 46.78
N ARG A 232 114.99 35.08 45.80
CA ARG A 232 115.02 34.68 44.38
C ARG A 232 116.32 35.18 43.74
N GLU A 233 116.75 34.53 42.66
CA GLU A 233 117.99 34.90 41.97
C GLU A 233 117.97 36.36 41.48
N ASP A 234 116.79 36.85 41.10
CA ASP A 234 116.56 38.22 40.63
C ASP A 234 116.63 39.29 41.74
N ASP A 235 116.59 38.91 43.02
CA ASP A 235 116.63 39.87 44.14
C ASP A 235 118.07 40.27 44.51
N LEU A 236 119.07 39.46 44.15
CA LEU A 236 120.47 39.68 44.53
C LEU A 236 121.07 41.02 44.07
N PRO A 237 120.76 41.56 42.86
CA PRO A 237 121.27 42.85 42.42
C PRO A 237 120.67 44.05 43.17
N LEU A 238 119.50 43.89 43.79
CA LEU A 238 118.72 44.97 44.43
C LEU A 238 119.14 45.24 45.88
N LEU A 239 119.93 44.34 46.46
CA LEU A 239 120.46 44.41 47.81
C LEU A 239 121.92 44.85 47.74
N GLY A 240 122.25 46.05 48.23
CA GLY A 240 123.54 46.74 48.04
C GLY A 240 124.79 45.85 48.19
N LYS A 241 125.92 46.25 47.57
CA LYS A 241 127.16 45.43 47.44
C LYS A 241 127.61 44.71 48.73
N THR A 242 127.41 45.33 49.89
CA THR A 242 127.66 44.80 51.24
C THR A 242 126.85 43.54 51.58
N VAL A 243 125.61 43.46 51.09
CA VAL A 243 124.72 42.30 51.25
C VAL A 243 125.13 41.16 50.34
N PHE A 244 125.43 41.49 49.09
CA PHE A 244 125.78 40.56 48.03
C PHE A 244 127.00 39.70 48.42
N ASP A 245 128.07 40.32 48.93
CA ASP A 245 129.31 39.64 49.29
C ASP A 245 129.13 38.67 50.48
N LYS A 246 128.32 39.05 51.48
CA LYS A 246 128.03 38.19 52.64
C LYS A 246 127.16 36.99 52.27
N TYR A 247 126.14 37.18 51.42
CA TYR A 247 125.29 36.07 50.97
C TYR A 247 126.05 35.07 50.10
N LYS A 248 126.94 35.55 49.20
CA LYS A 248 127.81 34.69 48.38
C LYS A 248 128.83 33.90 49.23
N SER A 249 129.36 34.49 50.30
CA SER A 249 130.27 33.78 51.20
C SER A 249 129.64 32.54 51.88
N LYS A 250 128.35 32.62 52.26
CA LYS A 250 127.58 31.49 52.81
C LYS A 250 127.16 30.46 51.76
N LYS A 251 127.15 30.81 50.46
CA LYS A 251 126.86 29.90 49.34
C LYS A 251 128.08 29.09 48.90
N ASN A 252 129.29 29.47 49.32
CA ASN A 252 130.57 28.83 48.96
C ASN A 252 131.22 28.01 50.11
N THR A 253 130.52 27.81 51.23
CA THR A 253 130.99 26.99 52.38
C THR A 253 130.15 25.72 52.63
N THR A 254 129.33 25.32 51.66
CA THR A 254 128.78 23.97 51.41
C THR A 254 128.13 23.98 50.03
#